data_AF-A0A821UM18-F1
#
_entry.id   AF-A0A821UM18-F1
#
_cell.length_a   1.000
_cell.length_b   1.000
_cell.length_c   1.000
_cell.angle_alpha   90.00
_cell.angle_beta   90.00
_cell.angle_gamma   90.00
#
_symmetry.space_group_name_H-M   'P 1'
#
loop_
_entity.id
_entity.type
_entity.pdbx_description
1 polymer ?
#
loop_
_entity_poly.entity_id
_entity_poly.type
_entity_poly.pdbx_seq_one_letter_code
_entity_poly.pdbx_strand_id
1 'polypeptide(L)'
;MLNVLNIEKNQSNKQNYVDASNVQNNSIATTSEKPFLLEINKQTLTLTDSKFIHQNKTLETTIQCVGSLYNQSCLYHNLYYVDNAFMILTVKGKHLPKYSVRTDAFILWPTTPNKRVFDSYYDLEKFVRTTIDPRILPSVTLYFGQPWHFNIGHALFDGLYPGYVALIRFSPRHLQPFRILAGVDDCNDCWSEDVYSRFGGLGLLRLSVLNKMSKSNWFMFEELVMGSVTFCQR
;
A
#
# COMPACT_ATOMS: atom_id res chain seq x y z
N MET A 1 -47.37 -39.83 -15.55
CA MET A 1 -46.90 -40.96 -14.71
C MET A 1 -45.52 -40.58 -14.19
N LEU A 2 -45.40 -39.69 -13.19
CA LEU A 2 -45.51 -39.92 -11.74
C LEU A 2 -44.64 -41.08 -11.25
N ASN A 3 -43.40 -40.77 -10.88
CA ASN A 3 -42.63 -41.54 -9.90
C ASN A 3 -42.26 -40.58 -8.76
N VAL A 4 -42.86 -40.87 -7.61
CA VAL A 4 -42.73 -40.19 -6.33
C VAL A 4 -41.58 -40.88 -5.59
N LEU A 5 -40.54 -40.15 -5.21
CA LEU A 5 -39.52 -40.61 -4.27
C LEU A 5 -39.75 -39.91 -2.93
N ASN A 6 -40.28 -40.69 -1.98
CA ASN A 6 -40.27 -40.42 -0.56
C ASN A 6 -38.84 -40.45 -0.03
N ILE A 7 -38.42 -39.42 0.71
CA ILE A 7 -37.33 -39.54 1.68
C ILE A 7 -37.84 -39.05 3.02
N GLU A 8 -37.81 -39.98 3.97
CA GLU A 8 -38.28 -39.86 5.33
C GLU A 8 -37.36 -38.97 6.19
N LYS A 9 -38.01 -38.24 7.10
CA LYS A 9 -37.41 -37.64 8.29
C LYS A 9 -36.98 -38.75 9.26
N ASN A 10 -35.79 -38.63 9.85
CA ASN A 10 -35.57 -38.68 11.31
C ASN A 10 -34.08 -38.78 11.62
N GLN A 11 -33.55 -37.85 12.42
CA GLN A 11 -33.01 -38.20 13.73
C GLN A 11 -32.68 -36.95 14.55
N SER A 12 -33.25 -36.95 15.75
CA SER A 12 -33.14 -35.97 16.82
C SER A 12 -31.94 -36.25 17.72
N ASN A 13 -31.40 -35.16 18.29
CA ASN A 13 -30.88 -35.02 19.65
C ASN A 13 -29.74 -35.91 20.14
N LYS A 14 -28.60 -35.27 20.47
CA LYS A 14 -28.10 -35.16 21.85
C LYS A 14 -26.94 -34.16 21.90
N GLN A 15 -27.21 -32.95 22.36
CA GLN A 15 -26.21 -31.97 22.76
C GLN A 15 -25.96 -32.19 24.25
N ASN A 16 -24.77 -32.69 24.60
CA ASN A 16 -24.34 -32.81 25.99
C ASN A 16 -23.91 -31.43 26.50
N TYR A 17 -24.71 -30.90 27.43
CA TYR A 17 -24.31 -29.82 28.33
C TYR A 17 -23.35 -30.43 29.35
N VAL A 18 -22.12 -29.91 29.43
CA VAL A 18 -21.18 -30.23 30.52
C VAL A 18 -21.00 -28.97 31.33
N ASP A 19 -21.42 -29.05 32.58
CA ASP A 19 -21.26 -28.04 33.62
C ASP A 19 -19.78 -27.71 33.84
N ALA A 20 -19.45 -26.43 33.67
CA ALA A 20 -18.20 -25.86 34.15
C ALA A 20 -18.43 -25.23 35.52
N SER A 21 -18.44 -26.05 36.57
CA SER A 21 -18.26 -25.59 37.95
C SER A 21 -17.13 -26.40 38.59
N ASN A 22 -15.93 -25.85 38.56
CA ASN A 22 -14.93 -26.10 39.59
C ASN A 22 -13.90 -24.97 39.60
N VAL A 23 -14.19 -24.01 40.47
CA VAL A 23 -13.29 -22.98 40.96
C VAL A 23 -12.32 -23.67 41.91
N GLN A 24 -11.05 -23.80 41.50
CA GLN A 24 -9.95 -24.02 42.41
C GLN A 24 -9.00 -22.84 42.37
N ASN A 25 -8.99 -22.12 43.48
CA ASN A 25 -8.06 -21.06 43.82
C ASN A 25 -6.64 -21.62 43.91
N ASN A 26 -5.80 -21.33 42.91
CA ASN A 26 -4.36 -21.38 43.06
C ASN A 26 -3.82 -19.96 42.94
N SER A 27 -3.61 -19.34 44.10
CA SER A 27 -2.67 -18.26 44.31
C SER A 27 -1.25 -18.77 44.05
N ILE A 28 -0.48 -18.14 43.15
CA ILE A 28 0.98 -18.09 43.17
C ILE A 28 1.48 -17.12 42.08
N ALA A 29 2.42 -16.27 42.49
CA ALA A 29 3.35 -15.45 41.71
C ALA A 29 2.78 -14.32 40.83
N THR A 30 2.52 -13.18 41.46
CA THR A 30 2.61 -11.86 40.82
C THR A 30 4.04 -11.62 40.34
N THR A 31 4.33 -11.99 39.09
CA THR A 31 5.45 -11.40 38.36
C THR A 31 5.09 -9.94 38.10
N SER A 32 5.83 -9.04 38.74
CA SER A 32 5.88 -7.62 38.46
C SER A 32 6.05 -7.40 36.95
N GLU A 33 4.94 -7.23 36.24
CA GLU A 33 4.92 -6.72 34.88
C GLU A 33 5.53 -5.32 34.93
N LYS A 34 6.79 -5.23 34.48
CA LYS A 34 7.38 -3.95 34.11
C LYS A 34 6.42 -3.32 33.10
N PRO A 35 5.98 -2.07 33.30
CA PRO A 35 5.24 -1.37 32.28
C PRO A 35 6.11 -1.36 31.03
N PHE A 36 5.64 -2.07 30.00
CA PHE A 36 6.17 -1.99 28.66
C PHE A 36 5.82 -0.59 28.16
N LEU A 37 6.63 0.38 28.58
CA LEU A 37 6.64 1.72 28.00
C LEU A 37 6.95 1.50 26.53
N LEU A 38 5.89 1.51 25.73
CA LEU A 38 5.95 1.61 24.29
C LEU A 38 6.75 2.89 24.02
N GLU A 39 8.05 2.76 23.80
CA GLU A 39 8.82 3.74 23.07
C GLU A 39 8.12 3.84 21.72
N ILE A 40 7.24 4.83 21.59
CA ILE A 40 6.76 5.32 20.32
C ILE A 40 8.03 5.80 19.62
N ASN A 41 8.67 4.86 18.92
CA ASN A 41 9.71 5.13 17.97
C ASN A 41 9.11 6.17 17.05
N LYS A 42 9.54 7.43 17.24
CA LYS A 42 9.44 8.44 16.21
C LYS A 42 10.05 7.74 15.00
N GLN A 43 9.20 7.29 14.07
CA GLN A 43 9.60 6.84 12.75
C GLN A 43 10.25 8.07 12.12
N THR A 44 11.52 8.24 12.47
CA THR A 44 12.40 9.21 11.90
C THR A 44 12.64 8.58 10.55
N LEU A 45 11.85 9.01 9.56
CA LEU A 45 12.19 8.78 8.18
C LEU A 45 13.62 9.29 8.07
N THR A 46 14.59 8.39 8.11
CA THR A 46 15.95 8.66 7.65
C THR A 46 15.83 8.77 6.14
N LEU A 47 15.20 9.86 5.70
CA LEU A 47 15.46 10.46 4.42
C LEU A 47 16.93 10.79 4.50
N THR A 48 17.77 9.86 4.06
CA THR A 48 19.12 10.21 3.67
C THR A 48 18.94 11.40 2.73
N ASP A 49 19.52 12.54 3.08
CA ASP A 49 19.71 13.67 2.16
C ASP A 49 20.59 13.17 1.02
N SER A 50 20.01 12.36 0.14
CA SER A 50 20.63 11.96 -1.10
C SER A 50 20.55 13.21 -1.97
N LYS A 51 21.55 14.08 -1.81
CA LYS A 51 21.83 15.11 -2.80
C LYS A 51 21.71 14.44 -4.17
N PHE A 52 20.95 15.06 -5.06
CA PHE A 52 20.70 14.61 -6.43
C PHE A 52 22.05 14.32 -7.09
N ILE A 53 22.54 13.07 -7.03
CA ILE A 53 23.71 12.69 -7.80
C ILE A 53 23.23 12.77 -9.25
N HIS A 54 23.85 13.65 -10.03
CA HIS A 54 23.59 13.85 -11.46
C HIS A 54 23.87 12.56 -12.25
N GLN A 55 23.05 11.54 -12.06
CA GLN A 55 22.94 10.44 -12.99
C GLN A 55 22.11 10.95 -14.17
N ASN A 56 22.46 10.53 -15.39
CA ASN A 56 21.70 10.78 -16.63
C ASN A 56 20.33 10.06 -16.63
N LYS A 57 19.62 10.07 -15.50
CA LYS A 57 18.26 9.55 -15.37
C LYS A 57 17.30 10.64 -15.83
N THR A 58 16.31 10.24 -16.61
CA THR A 58 15.25 11.15 -17.06
C THR A 58 14.43 11.61 -15.86
N LEU A 59 14.01 12.87 -15.84
CA LEU A 59 13.11 13.42 -14.80
C LEU A 59 11.62 13.30 -15.16
N GLU A 60 11.34 12.94 -16.40
CA GLU A 60 10.02 12.63 -16.90
C GLU A 60 9.46 11.36 -16.23
N THR A 61 8.17 11.37 -15.92
CA THR A 61 7.46 10.19 -15.42
C THR A 61 7.25 9.21 -16.56
N THR A 62 7.67 7.95 -16.37
CA THR A 62 7.35 6.86 -17.30
C THR A 62 6.42 5.86 -16.63
N ILE A 63 5.60 5.18 -17.44
CA ILE A 63 4.54 4.30 -16.95
C ILE A 63 4.57 3.00 -17.76
N GLN A 64 4.60 1.87 -17.07
CA GLN A 64 4.42 0.54 -17.63
C GLN A 64 3.24 -0.13 -16.96
N CYS A 65 2.21 -0.51 -17.72
CA CYS A 65 1.03 -1.16 -17.18
C CYS A 65 0.85 -2.59 -17.70
N VAL A 66 0.37 -3.48 -16.83
CA VAL A 66 0.14 -4.90 -17.09
C VAL A 66 -1.26 -5.30 -16.61
N GLY A 67 -1.98 -6.10 -17.39
CA GLY A 67 -3.32 -6.58 -17.08
C GLY A 67 -4.44 -5.79 -17.78
N SER A 68 -5.69 -6.25 -17.61
CA SER A 68 -6.89 -5.58 -18.12
C SER A 68 -7.20 -4.31 -17.34
N LEU A 69 -7.98 -3.38 -17.91
CA LEU A 69 -8.36 -2.12 -17.23
C LEU A 69 -9.09 -2.30 -15.89
N TYR A 70 -9.68 -3.48 -15.65
CA TYR A 70 -10.32 -3.78 -14.37
C TYR A 70 -9.29 -4.16 -13.30
N ASN A 71 -8.31 -5.00 -13.68
CA ASN A 71 -7.28 -5.57 -12.80
C ASN A 71 -5.88 -5.11 -13.21
N GLN A 72 -5.72 -3.83 -13.55
CA GLN A 72 -4.46 -3.30 -14.06
C GLN A 72 -3.49 -3.03 -12.91
N SER A 73 -2.22 -3.33 -13.13
CA SER A 73 -1.13 -2.80 -12.31
C SER A 73 -0.27 -1.90 -13.17
N CYS A 74 0.22 -0.80 -12.60
CA CYS A 74 1.18 0.06 -13.27
C CYS A 74 2.40 0.28 -12.38
N LEU A 75 3.56 0.18 -13.02
CA LEU A 75 4.84 0.63 -12.50
C LEU A 75 5.09 2.03 -13.04
N TYR A 76 5.38 2.95 -12.14
CA TYR A 76 5.74 4.32 -12.43
C TYR A 76 7.21 4.54 -12.08
N HIS A 77 7.95 5.20 -12.96
CA HIS A 77 9.25 5.78 -12.62
C HIS A 77 9.11 7.29 -12.52
N ASN A 78 9.78 7.89 -11.53
CA ASN A 78 9.71 9.33 -11.27
C ASN A 78 8.27 9.84 -11.16
N LEU A 79 7.44 9.16 -10.37
CA LEU A 79 6.11 9.68 -10.05
C LEU A 79 6.25 10.70 -8.92
N TYR A 80 5.63 11.86 -9.08
CA TYR A 80 5.73 12.93 -8.10
C TYR A 80 4.53 12.90 -7.15
N TYR A 81 4.70 13.44 -5.95
CA TYR A 81 3.66 13.59 -4.96
C TYR A 81 3.72 14.97 -4.31
N VAL A 82 2.63 15.71 -4.42
CA VAL A 82 2.49 17.07 -3.91
C VAL A 82 1.02 17.33 -3.60
N ASP A 83 0.76 18.10 -2.54
CA ASP A 83 -0.59 18.52 -2.16
C ASP A 83 -1.60 17.36 -2.13
N ASN A 84 -1.19 16.25 -1.50
CA ASN A 84 -1.98 15.01 -1.36
C ASN A 84 -2.36 14.32 -2.68
N ALA A 85 -1.67 14.63 -3.78
CA ALA A 85 -1.95 14.06 -5.09
C ALA A 85 -0.70 13.52 -5.77
N PHE A 86 -0.86 12.39 -6.46
CA PHE A 86 0.14 11.91 -7.41
C PHE A 86 0.15 12.79 -8.65
N MET A 87 1.34 13.09 -9.17
CA MET A 87 1.53 13.95 -10.32
C MET A 87 2.51 13.33 -11.33
N ILE A 88 2.07 13.26 -12.58
CA ILE A 88 2.85 12.90 -13.75
C ILE A 88 3.43 14.19 -14.34
N LEU A 89 4.75 14.24 -14.47
CA LEU A 89 5.44 15.29 -15.22
C LEU A 89 5.92 14.70 -16.56
N THR A 90 5.51 15.29 -17.68
CA THR A 90 5.82 14.78 -19.02
C THR A 90 6.04 15.91 -20.01
N VAL A 91 6.63 15.60 -21.17
CA VAL A 91 6.84 16.56 -22.26
C VAL A 91 5.77 16.41 -23.34
N LYS A 92 5.42 17.51 -24.01
CA LYS A 92 4.47 17.52 -25.11
C LYS A 92 4.84 16.51 -26.20
N GLY A 93 3.83 15.83 -26.75
CA GLY A 93 4.01 14.79 -27.76
C GLY A 93 4.38 13.41 -27.22
N LYS A 94 4.67 13.26 -25.92
CA LYS A 94 4.87 11.95 -25.31
C LYS A 94 3.55 11.23 -25.10
N HIS A 95 3.49 10.00 -25.61
CA HIS A 95 2.35 9.12 -25.43
C HIS A 95 2.52 8.31 -24.15
N LEU A 96 1.57 8.44 -23.23
CA LEU A 96 1.47 7.58 -22.05
C LEU A 96 0.51 6.43 -22.35
N PRO A 97 0.75 5.21 -21.83
CA PRO A 97 -0.19 4.12 -21.98
C PRO A 97 -1.53 4.47 -21.33
N LYS A 98 -2.62 3.80 -21.75
CA LYS A 98 -3.87 3.86 -21.00
C LYS A 98 -3.67 3.20 -19.64
N TYR A 99 -3.96 3.94 -18.57
CA TYR A 99 -3.89 3.45 -17.20
C TYR A 99 -5.23 3.67 -16.47
N SER A 100 -5.59 2.70 -15.64
CA SER A 100 -6.78 2.66 -14.79
C SER A 100 -6.45 1.78 -13.58
N VAL A 101 -5.70 2.34 -12.64
CA VAL A 101 -5.25 1.62 -11.44
C VAL A 101 -6.22 1.82 -10.29
N ARG A 102 -6.65 0.73 -9.67
CA ARG A 102 -7.42 0.76 -8.42
C ARG A 102 -6.51 0.38 -7.28
N THR A 103 -6.49 1.21 -6.25
CA THR A 103 -5.56 1.08 -5.12
C THR A 103 -6.25 0.69 -3.83
N ASP A 104 -7.58 0.63 -3.81
CA ASP A 104 -8.39 0.24 -2.67
C ASP A 104 -9.40 -0.81 -3.13
N ALA A 105 -9.63 -1.85 -2.32
CA ALA A 105 -10.53 -2.93 -2.68
C ALA A 105 -11.97 -2.42 -2.77
N PHE A 106 -12.36 -1.46 -1.94
CA PHE A 106 -13.73 -1.00 -1.79
C PHE A 106 -14.02 0.29 -2.57
N ILE A 107 -13.00 0.93 -3.15
CA ILE A 107 -13.16 2.08 -4.04
C ILE A 107 -13.07 1.62 -5.50
N LEU A 108 -14.22 1.61 -6.18
CA LEU A 108 -14.32 1.15 -7.57
C LEU A 108 -13.76 2.15 -8.60
N TRP A 109 -13.53 3.40 -8.18
CA TRP A 109 -13.00 4.46 -9.04
C TRP A 109 -11.48 4.33 -9.17
N PRO A 110 -10.92 4.50 -10.39
CA PRO A 110 -9.49 4.43 -10.59
C PRO A 110 -8.78 5.64 -9.97
N THR A 111 -7.65 5.39 -9.31
CA THR A 111 -6.69 6.42 -8.93
C THR A 111 -6.08 7.01 -10.20
N THR A 112 -6.31 8.30 -10.43
CA THR A 112 -5.83 9.01 -11.62
C THR A 112 -4.85 10.10 -11.18
N PRO A 113 -3.53 9.92 -11.40
CA PRO A 113 -2.57 10.97 -11.12
C PRO A 113 -2.87 12.23 -11.94
N ASN A 114 -2.69 13.40 -11.31
CA ASN A 114 -2.70 14.69 -11.99
C ASN A 114 -1.58 14.72 -13.04
N LYS A 115 -1.75 15.53 -14.08
CA LYS A 115 -0.78 15.61 -15.19
C LYS A 115 -0.36 17.04 -15.45
N ARG A 116 0.95 17.26 -15.50
CA ARG A 116 1.56 18.52 -15.97
C ARG A 116 2.42 18.23 -17.19
N VAL A 117 2.16 18.98 -18.26
CA VAL A 117 2.85 18.83 -19.55
C VAL A 117 3.74 20.05 -19.78
N PHE A 118 4.99 19.81 -20.13
CA PHE A 118 5.98 20.83 -20.48
C PHE A 118 6.18 20.88 -21.99
N ASP A 119 6.51 22.04 -22.55
CA ASP A 119 6.76 22.17 -23.99
C ASP A 119 8.05 21.48 -24.41
N SER A 120 9.06 21.47 -23.55
CA SER A 120 10.35 20.81 -23.78
C SER A 120 10.86 20.07 -22.54
N TYR A 121 11.80 19.15 -22.74
CA TYR A 121 12.49 18.50 -21.62
C TYR A 121 13.32 19.50 -20.80
N TYR A 122 13.87 20.54 -21.43
CA TYR A 122 14.60 21.60 -20.75
C TYR A 122 13.72 22.34 -19.73
N ASP A 123 12.48 22.66 -20.10
CA ASP A 123 11.54 23.32 -19.18
C ASP A 123 11.14 22.40 -18.01
N LEU A 124 10.95 21.11 -18.28
CA LEU A 124 10.71 20.10 -17.26
C LEU A 124 11.90 20.00 -16.30
N GLU A 125 13.11 19.85 -16.83
CA GLU A 125 14.32 19.74 -16.03
C GLU A 125 14.55 21.00 -15.19
N LYS A 126 14.39 22.18 -15.78
CA LYS A 126 14.48 23.45 -15.06
C LYS A 126 13.45 23.50 -13.93
N PHE A 127 12.20 23.14 -14.19
CA PHE A 127 11.16 23.10 -13.16
C PHE A 127 11.53 22.14 -12.00
N VAL A 128 11.94 20.92 -12.32
CA VAL A 128 12.28 19.90 -11.30
C VAL A 128 13.48 20.34 -10.46
N ARG A 129 14.55 20.81 -11.10
CA ARG A 129 15.82 21.15 -10.42
C ARG A 129 15.81 22.49 -9.72
N THR A 130 15.04 23.47 -10.22
CA THR A 130 15.13 24.86 -9.74
C THR A 130 13.87 25.34 -9.03
N THR A 131 12.71 24.73 -9.30
CA THR A 131 11.44 25.16 -8.71
C THR A 131 10.97 24.24 -7.59
N ILE A 132 10.98 22.93 -7.81
CA ILE A 132 10.36 22.00 -6.85
C ILE A 132 11.35 21.23 -5.98
N ASP A 133 12.58 20.99 -6.45
CA ASP A 133 13.66 20.27 -5.75
C ASP A 133 13.15 19.11 -4.88
N PRO A 134 12.60 18.05 -5.50
CA PRO A 134 11.80 17.07 -4.78
C PRO A 134 12.67 16.20 -3.88
N ARG A 135 12.12 15.81 -2.73
CA ARG A 135 12.70 14.77 -1.88
C ARG A 135 12.52 13.41 -2.56
N ILE A 136 13.64 12.77 -2.88
CA ILE A 136 13.60 11.47 -3.55
C ILE A 136 13.28 10.37 -2.53
N LEU A 137 12.30 9.53 -2.87
CA LEU A 137 12.01 8.28 -2.20
C LEU A 137 12.65 7.16 -3.03
N PRO A 138 13.85 6.69 -2.65
CA PRO A 138 14.59 5.71 -3.43
C PRO A 138 13.93 4.33 -3.31
N SER A 139 14.36 3.45 -4.22
CA SER A 139 13.92 2.05 -4.30
C SER A 139 12.43 1.89 -4.65
N VAL A 140 11.99 0.64 -4.78
CA VAL A 140 10.61 0.32 -5.09
C VAL A 140 9.70 0.69 -3.92
N THR A 141 8.61 1.38 -4.22
CA THR A 141 7.50 1.60 -3.29
C THR A 141 6.23 0.89 -3.80
N LEU A 142 5.58 0.10 -2.96
CA LEU A 142 4.28 -0.51 -3.24
C LEU A 142 3.17 0.31 -2.59
N TYR A 143 2.18 0.76 -3.38
CA TYR A 143 1.05 1.54 -2.89
C TYR A 143 -0.28 0.79 -2.94
N PHE A 144 -1.00 0.80 -1.82
CA PHE A 144 -2.40 0.41 -1.70
C PHE A 144 -3.10 1.16 -0.55
N GLY A 145 -4.41 1.36 -0.65
CA GLY A 145 -5.29 1.84 0.41
C GLY A 145 -5.86 0.66 1.20
N GLN A 146 -6.01 0.82 2.51
CA GLN A 146 -6.60 -0.22 3.35
C GLN A 146 -7.42 0.39 4.51
N PRO A 147 -8.72 0.64 4.32
CA PRO A 147 -9.56 1.26 5.33
C PRO A 147 -9.76 0.42 6.60
N TRP A 148 -9.63 -0.92 6.51
CA TRP A 148 -9.86 -1.83 7.63
C TRP A 148 -8.59 -2.51 8.13
N HIS A 149 -7.48 -1.77 8.15
CA HIS A 149 -6.20 -2.34 8.57
C HIS A 149 -6.16 -2.81 10.04
N PHE A 150 -7.10 -2.37 10.88
CA PHE A 150 -7.26 -2.90 12.25
C PHE A 150 -7.71 -4.37 12.29
N ASN A 151 -8.32 -4.88 11.23
CA ASN A 151 -8.60 -6.29 11.08
C ASN A 151 -7.49 -6.94 10.25
N ILE A 152 -6.72 -7.85 10.85
CA ILE A 152 -5.57 -8.47 10.18
C ILE A 152 -5.96 -9.25 8.93
N GLY A 153 -7.16 -9.85 8.90
CA GLY A 153 -7.69 -10.53 7.72
C GLY A 153 -7.87 -9.55 6.56
N HIS A 154 -8.61 -8.45 6.78
CA HIS A 154 -8.75 -7.41 5.76
C HIS A 154 -7.38 -6.84 5.37
N ALA A 155 -6.55 -6.46 6.35
CA ALA A 155 -5.22 -5.92 6.11
C ALA A 155 -4.38 -6.78 5.15
N LEU A 156 -4.37 -8.09 5.36
CA LEU A 156 -3.62 -9.02 4.52
C LEU A 156 -4.31 -9.28 3.19
N PHE A 157 -5.60 -9.61 3.20
CA PHE A 157 -6.28 -10.08 2.00
C PHE A 157 -6.71 -8.94 1.10
N ASP A 158 -7.23 -7.82 1.59
CA ASP A 158 -7.73 -6.74 0.74
C ASP A 158 -6.66 -5.68 0.42
N GLY A 159 -5.59 -5.61 1.21
CA GLY A 159 -4.49 -4.65 1.05
C GLY A 159 -3.23 -5.31 0.51
N LEU A 160 -2.53 -6.04 1.40
CA LEU A 160 -1.17 -6.51 1.12
C LEU A 160 -1.11 -7.54 -0.02
N TYR A 161 -1.99 -8.55 -0.01
CA TYR A 161 -2.01 -9.61 -1.01
C TYR A 161 -2.18 -9.07 -2.44
N PRO A 162 -3.21 -8.28 -2.77
CA PRO A 162 -3.36 -7.77 -4.12
C PRO A 162 -2.25 -6.78 -4.49
N GLY A 163 -1.79 -5.95 -3.55
CA GLY A 163 -0.62 -5.09 -3.77
C GLY A 163 0.63 -5.90 -4.14
N TYR A 164 0.89 -6.99 -3.42
CA TYR A 164 2.01 -7.87 -3.71
C TYR A 164 1.85 -8.59 -5.07
N VAL A 165 0.63 -8.99 -5.44
CA VAL A 165 0.35 -9.50 -6.79
C VAL A 165 0.66 -8.46 -7.87
N ALA A 166 0.37 -7.18 -7.64
CA ALA A 166 0.81 -6.11 -8.54
C ALA A 166 2.33 -6.05 -8.66
N LEU A 167 3.05 -6.18 -7.55
CA LEU A 167 4.52 -6.16 -7.53
C LEU A 167 5.15 -7.33 -8.30
N ILE A 168 4.59 -8.54 -8.18
CA ILE A 168 5.07 -9.74 -8.89
C ILE A 168 5.06 -9.55 -10.41
N ARG A 169 4.08 -8.81 -10.96
CA ARG A 169 3.99 -8.54 -12.41
C ARG A 169 5.18 -7.76 -12.96
N PHE A 170 5.96 -7.12 -12.10
CA PHE A 170 7.14 -6.33 -12.46
C PHE A 170 8.44 -6.97 -11.94
N SER A 171 8.59 -8.28 -12.12
CA SER A 171 9.80 -9.04 -11.79
C SER A 171 11.09 -8.35 -12.26
N PRO A 172 12.17 -8.35 -11.47
CA PRO A 172 12.38 -9.06 -10.21
C PRO A 172 12.05 -8.25 -8.95
N ARG A 173 11.25 -7.18 -9.03
CA ARG A 173 11.06 -6.21 -7.92
C ARG A 173 10.56 -6.82 -6.61
N HIS A 174 9.74 -7.86 -6.67
CA HIS A 174 9.23 -8.58 -5.48
C HIS A 174 10.32 -9.38 -4.74
N LEU A 175 11.49 -9.59 -5.36
CA LEU A 175 12.62 -10.30 -4.75
C LEU A 175 13.59 -9.37 -4.00
N GLN A 176 13.35 -8.06 -4.03
CA GLN A 176 14.18 -7.06 -3.36
C GLN A 176 13.37 -6.39 -2.24
N PRO A 177 14.02 -5.85 -1.20
CA PRO A 177 13.34 -5.01 -0.22
C PRO A 177 12.63 -3.83 -0.91
N PHE A 178 11.41 -3.55 -0.49
CA PHE A 178 10.58 -2.44 -0.97
C PHE A 178 9.91 -1.70 0.19
N ARG A 179 9.54 -0.46 -0.05
CA ARG A 179 8.77 0.35 0.91
C ARG A 179 7.28 0.11 0.68
N ILE A 180 6.49 0.01 1.74
CA ILE A 180 5.04 0.04 1.61
C ILE A 180 4.57 1.48 1.85
N LEU A 181 3.82 2.05 0.90
CA LEU A 181 3.00 3.23 1.11
C LEU A 181 1.58 2.73 1.32
N ALA A 182 1.00 2.93 2.50
CA ALA A 182 -0.36 2.45 2.76
C ALA A 182 -1.27 3.56 3.29
N GLY A 183 -2.51 3.57 2.80
CA GLY A 183 -3.60 4.31 3.40
C GLY A 183 -4.05 3.66 4.70
N VAL A 184 -3.24 3.80 5.75
CA VAL A 184 -3.50 3.32 7.11
C VAL A 184 -3.43 4.50 8.06
N ASP A 185 -4.51 4.73 8.79
CA ASP A 185 -4.69 5.91 9.63
C ASP A 185 -5.23 5.50 11.02
N ASP A 186 -4.77 6.22 12.03
CA ASP A 186 -5.38 6.28 13.37
C ASP A 186 -5.65 4.94 14.04
N CYS A 187 -4.59 4.15 14.22
CA CYS A 187 -4.65 2.96 15.06
C CYS A 187 -3.46 2.88 16.02
N ASN A 188 -3.76 2.75 17.31
CA ASN A 188 -2.73 2.71 18.36
C ASN A 188 -2.05 1.33 18.45
N ASP A 189 -2.76 0.24 18.14
CA ASP A 189 -2.30 -1.14 18.35
C ASP A 189 -2.45 -2.05 17.12
N CYS A 190 -2.40 -1.48 15.90
CA CYS A 190 -2.61 -2.25 14.68
C CYS A 190 -1.39 -3.11 14.32
N TRP A 191 -1.52 -4.43 14.49
CA TRP A 191 -0.51 -5.41 14.09
C TRP A 191 -0.21 -5.36 12.59
N SER A 192 -1.17 -4.91 11.77
CA SER A 192 -0.99 -4.76 10.32
C SER A 192 0.22 -3.90 9.97
N GLU A 193 0.50 -2.86 10.74
CA GLU A 193 1.58 -1.93 10.44
C GLU A 193 2.97 -2.56 10.65
N ASP A 194 3.13 -3.32 11.74
CA ASP A 194 4.35 -4.09 11.99
C ASP A 194 4.54 -5.15 10.91
N VAL A 195 3.46 -5.85 10.53
CA VAL A 195 3.50 -6.83 9.43
C VAL A 195 3.90 -6.17 8.12
N TYR A 196 3.30 -5.05 7.74
CA TYR A 196 3.65 -4.32 6.52
C TYR A 196 5.10 -3.85 6.53
N SER A 197 5.55 -3.26 7.66
CA SER A 197 6.91 -2.77 7.81
C SER A 197 7.94 -3.90 7.63
N ARG A 198 7.70 -5.06 8.26
CA ARG A 198 8.58 -6.24 8.13
C ARG A 198 8.51 -6.88 6.75
N PHE A 199 7.32 -6.99 6.17
CA PHE A 199 7.12 -7.64 4.87
C PHE A 199 7.79 -6.87 3.72
N GLY A 200 7.73 -5.54 3.73
CA GLY A 200 8.42 -4.73 2.72
C GLY A 200 9.94 -4.73 2.89
N GLY A 201 10.44 -4.75 4.14
CA GLY A 201 11.86 -4.72 4.43
C GLY A 201 12.52 -3.33 4.35
N LEU A 202 11.88 -2.34 3.69
CA LEU A 202 12.26 -0.91 3.78
C LEU A 202 11.30 -0.08 4.65
N GLY A 203 10.40 -0.75 5.37
CA GLY A 203 9.45 -0.14 6.28
C GLY A 203 8.15 0.35 5.64
N LEU A 204 7.31 0.94 6.49
CA LEU A 204 6.00 1.48 6.15
C LEU A 204 6.04 3.02 6.14
N LEU A 205 5.53 3.61 5.06
CA LEU A 205 5.19 5.02 4.96
C LEU A 205 3.68 5.15 5.01
N ARG A 206 3.15 5.79 6.07
CA ARG A 206 1.71 6.07 6.19
C ARG A 206 1.32 7.17 5.19
N LEU A 207 0.23 6.98 4.45
CA LEU A 207 -0.27 7.96 3.50
C LEU A 207 -0.63 9.28 4.17
N SER A 208 -1.23 9.28 5.36
CA SER A 208 -1.52 10.52 6.11
C SER A 208 -0.28 11.33 6.47
N VAL A 209 0.85 10.67 6.75
CA VAL A 209 2.12 11.34 7.01
C VAL A 209 2.63 11.97 5.71
N LEU A 210 2.63 11.22 4.61
CA LEU A 210 3.02 11.75 3.30
C LEU A 210 2.11 12.92 2.87
N ASN A 211 0.80 12.82 3.06
CA ASN A 211 -0.19 13.88 2.85
C ASN A 211 0.23 15.17 3.56
N LYS A 212 0.41 15.10 4.89
CA LYS A 212 0.83 16.25 5.72
C LYS A 212 2.14 16.86 5.22
N MET A 213 3.13 16.03 4.91
CA MET A 213 4.44 16.49 4.43
C MET A 213 4.38 17.10 3.02
N SER A 214 3.48 16.61 2.17
CA SER A 214 3.34 17.02 0.76
C SER A 214 2.72 18.40 0.57
N LYS A 215 2.16 19.00 1.62
CA LYS A 215 1.61 20.36 1.59
C LYS A 215 2.67 21.43 1.37
N SER A 216 3.92 21.16 1.77
CA SER A 216 5.04 22.11 1.66
C SER A 216 6.26 21.53 0.95
N ASN A 217 6.23 20.26 0.56
CA ASN A 217 7.34 19.58 -0.09
C ASN A 217 6.84 18.75 -1.27
N TRP A 218 7.68 18.65 -2.31
CA TRP A 218 7.51 17.66 -3.35
C TRP A 218 8.25 16.39 -2.99
N PHE A 219 7.66 15.24 -3.32
CA PHE A 219 8.31 13.95 -3.25
C PHE A 219 8.38 13.35 -4.64
N MET A 220 9.45 12.60 -4.93
CA MET A 220 9.60 11.84 -6.17
C MET A 220 9.90 10.40 -5.84
N PHE A 221 9.03 9.48 -6.24
CA PHE A 221 9.29 8.05 -6.14
C PHE A 221 10.20 7.63 -7.28
N GLU A 222 11.34 7.00 -6.97
CA GLU A 222 12.22 6.42 -7.99
C GLU A 222 11.47 5.34 -8.77
N GLU A 223 10.84 4.41 -8.05
CA GLU A 223 9.93 3.41 -8.57
C GLU A 223 8.70 3.28 -7.66
N LEU A 224 7.51 3.27 -8.25
CA LEU A 224 6.29 3.03 -7.51
C LEU A 224 5.33 2.11 -8.27
N VAL A 225 4.82 1.09 -7.60
CA VAL A 225 3.84 0.13 -8.12
C VAL A 225 2.48 0.39 -7.49
N MET A 226 1.44 0.49 -8.32
CA MET A 226 0.04 0.59 -7.92
C MET A 226 -0.83 -0.41 -8.68
N GLY A 227 -1.94 -0.85 -8.08
CA GLY A 227 -3.01 -1.56 -8.79
C GLY A 227 -3.34 -2.93 -8.19
N SER A 228 -4.10 -3.73 -8.95
CA SER A 228 -4.56 -5.09 -8.59
C SER A 228 -5.48 -5.21 -7.36
N VAL A 229 -5.96 -4.12 -6.76
CA VAL A 229 -6.68 -4.24 -5.48
C VAL A 229 -8.08 -4.87 -5.59
N THR A 230 -8.61 -5.01 -6.81
CA THR A 230 -9.85 -5.72 -7.12
C THR A 230 -9.74 -7.25 -7.19
N PHE A 231 -8.56 -7.85 -7.02
CA PHE A 231 -8.42 -9.32 -7.08
C PHE A 231 -9.15 -10.08 -5.97
N CYS A 232 -9.53 -9.39 -4.90
CA CYS A 232 -10.16 -9.99 -3.71
C CYS A 232 -11.68 -9.95 -3.75
N GLN A 233 -12.26 -9.15 -4.66
CA GLN A 233 -13.70 -9.10 -4.90
C GLN A 233 -14.01 -10.02 -6.09
N ARG A 234 -14.42 -11.25 -5.80
CA ARG A 234 -15.02 -12.16 -6.78
C ARG A 234 -16.50 -12.31 -6.51
#